data_AF-A0A4Q9YTG6-F1
#
_entry.id   AF-A0A4Q9YTG6-F1
#
_cell.length_a   1.000
_cell.length_b   1.000
_cell.length_c   1.000
_cell.angle_alpha   90.00
_cell.angle_beta   90.00
_cell.angle_gamma   90.00
#
_symmetry.space_group_name_H-M   'P 1'
#
loop_
_entity.id
_entity.type
_entity.pdbx_description
1 polymer ?
#
loop_
_entity_poly.entity_id
_entity_poly.type
_entity_poly.pdbx_seq_one_letter_code
_entity_poly.pdbx_strand_id
1 'polypeptide(L)'
;MSVSIKKIWHREGFRIGVFFDYDFKKAALLKSIGAKYSKTNTCWYLDYDIESYRRFKSVFSDYIIDNTSDLNSIASVTDSSRDHSPIAASESQLGLPAVNNPEHKVPGKAFEKNLRLKVLENIGKYWVFKMRYDQETSRALLKIKGVYWNDNYRCYMALRNPTVKTAVEEVLQIFPFFGEDYTSKDTSFRGANLRIAPHPEAVSWMEVYVPRLAAVHEKIKRFAMARYSKEKNCYLLPAAPLVYDSIQLQMEALEVGILNELPKGYLQKQHLPNKKQLDLVNTKQLLLNQVSALGRQYVLDMVDSLLALNYSSSTMRGYTQSFIQFLRHFEYRNPEEITPKEIIRFLGSLMERGLSASSGHSMVNGLHFYYQQVLGKNEYEFKLPRPKKEKKLPVVLTMEECLRIFRVVDNPKHKLLLLIGYGAGLRLSEIVNLQWNDIHFDEYKIHIKNAKGKKDRMVMLPYSIVQSLLIYRELYNGKHYVFEGQFAGEPYSSRSVQEVMREALKKSGLNKKATVHTLRHSFATHLLENGTDIRYIQQFLGHSDIRTTTIYTHLTSNSVNKIKSPLDILIDENNKKKLD
;
A
#
# COMPACT_ATOMS: atom_id res chain seq x y z
N MET A 1 -13.44 -0.02 49.33
CA MET A 1 -12.69 1.21 48.96
C MET A 1 -12.27 1.08 47.51
N SER A 2 -12.65 1.99 46.64
CA SER A 2 -12.21 1.98 45.23
C SER A 2 -10.90 2.77 45.06
N VAL A 3 -10.17 2.44 43.99
CA VAL A 3 -9.03 3.19 43.48
C VAL A 3 -9.19 3.21 41.96
N SER A 4 -9.29 4.40 41.36
CA SER A 4 -9.43 4.52 39.90
C SER A 4 -8.08 4.78 39.25
N ILE A 5 -7.87 4.22 38.06
CA ILE A 5 -6.62 4.40 37.30
C ILE A 5 -6.92 4.93 35.89
N LYS A 6 -6.17 5.96 35.47
CA LYS A 6 -6.29 6.57 34.14
C LYS A 6 -4.91 6.74 33.51
N LYS A 7 -4.83 6.62 32.18
CA LYS A 7 -3.63 6.92 31.41
C LYS A 7 -3.47 8.44 31.32
N ILE A 8 -2.41 8.99 31.92
CA ILE A 8 -2.13 10.44 31.90
C ILE A 8 -0.86 10.73 31.09
N TRP A 9 -0.74 11.93 30.53
CA TRP A 9 0.50 12.42 29.93
C TRP A 9 1.23 13.31 30.95
N HIS A 10 2.42 12.91 31.39
CA HIS A 10 3.15 13.64 32.43
C HIS A 10 4.67 13.40 32.30
N ARG A 11 5.44 14.51 32.27
CA ARG A 11 6.91 14.50 32.09
C ARG A 11 7.29 13.71 30.83
N GLU A 12 6.87 14.26 29.69
CA GLU A 12 7.22 13.84 28.33
C GLU A 12 6.94 12.36 27.98
N GLY A 13 6.00 11.74 28.70
CA GLY A 13 5.58 10.38 28.44
C GLY A 13 4.24 10.05 29.10
N PHE A 14 3.66 8.93 28.69
CA PHE A 14 2.50 8.37 29.37
C PHE A 14 2.89 7.79 30.73
N ARG A 15 2.00 7.94 31.71
CA ARG A 15 2.10 7.40 33.07
C ARG A 15 0.77 6.76 33.46
N ILE A 16 0.81 5.82 34.40
CA ILE A 16 -0.40 5.29 35.07
C ILE A 16 -0.74 6.25 36.20
N GLY A 17 -1.76 7.08 36.02
CA GLY A 17 -2.29 7.95 37.06
C GLY A 17 -3.26 7.20 37.97
N VAL A 18 -3.13 7.36 39.28
CA VAL A 18 -3.89 6.67 40.33
C VAL A 18 -4.61 7.70 41.20
N PHE A 19 -5.94 7.60 41.26
CA PHE A 19 -6.83 8.57 41.89
C PHE A 19 -7.72 7.88 42.95
N PHE A 20 -7.72 8.44 44.16
CA PHE A 20 -8.48 7.98 45.33
C PHE A 20 -8.56 9.11 46.36
N ASP A 21 -9.58 9.11 47.21
CA ASP A 21 -9.72 10.07 48.31
C ASP A 21 -8.57 9.92 49.32
N TYR A 22 -8.04 11.03 49.82
CA TYR A 22 -6.79 11.07 50.57
C TYR A 22 -6.80 10.12 51.78
N ASP A 23 -6.02 9.05 51.66
CA ASP A 23 -5.87 7.99 52.66
C ASP A 23 -4.38 7.71 52.86
N PHE A 24 -3.92 7.90 54.10
CA PHE A 24 -2.52 7.72 54.48
C PHE A 24 -2.00 6.31 54.18
N LYS A 25 -2.84 5.27 54.34
CA LYS A 25 -2.44 3.88 54.09
C LYS A 25 -2.21 3.65 52.59
N LYS A 26 -3.14 4.07 51.74
CA LYS A 26 -3.01 3.96 50.27
C LYS A 26 -1.83 4.78 49.74
N ALA A 27 -1.60 5.98 50.27
CA ALA A 27 -0.46 6.81 49.89
C ALA A 27 0.89 6.18 50.30
N ALA A 28 0.98 5.51 51.46
CA ALA A 28 2.16 4.75 51.87
C ALA A 28 2.41 3.54 50.96
N LEU A 29 1.36 2.79 50.62
CA LEU A 29 1.41 1.66 49.69
C LEU A 29 1.83 2.06 48.26
N LEU A 30 1.44 3.25 47.80
CA LEU A 30 1.89 3.78 46.50
C LEU A 30 3.37 4.21 46.52
N LYS A 31 3.85 4.76 47.64
CA LYS A 31 5.28 5.08 47.81
C LYS A 31 6.16 3.83 47.81
N SER A 32 5.74 2.73 48.44
CA SER A 32 6.55 1.50 48.51
C SER A 32 6.79 0.85 47.14
N ILE A 33 5.87 1.04 46.17
CA ILE A 33 6.04 0.60 44.77
C ILE A 33 6.68 1.66 43.86
N GLY A 34 7.15 2.78 44.42
CA GLY A 34 7.88 3.82 43.69
C GLY A 34 7.02 4.89 43.00
N ALA A 35 5.71 4.95 43.28
CA ALA A 35 4.84 5.98 42.73
C ALA A 35 5.19 7.38 43.27
N LYS A 36 5.02 8.41 42.43
CA LYS A 36 5.28 9.81 42.78
C LYS A 36 3.98 10.62 42.72
N TYR A 37 3.83 11.63 43.58
CA TYR A 37 2.67 12.51 43.53
C TYR A 37 2.87 13.62 42.48
N SER A 38 1.83 13.85 41.66
CA SER A 38 1.74 14.95 40.73
C SER A 38 0.87 16.06 41.31
N LYS A 39 1.44 17.26 41.50
CA LYS A 39 0.65 18.45 41.83
C LYS A 39 -0.21 18.93 40.64
N THR A 40 0.25 18.72 39.40
CA THR A 40 -0.44 19.19 38.19
C THR A 40 -1.63 18.33 37.77
N ASN A 41 -1.59 17.02 38.03
CA ASN A 41 -2.70 16.10 37.74
C ASN A 41 -3.42 15.63 39.03
N THR A 42 -3.08 16.23 40.18
CA THR A 42 -3.63 15.93 41.53
C THR A 42 -3.72 14.43 41.88
N CYS A 43 -2.78 13.63 41.38
CA CYS A 43 -2.82 12.16 41.46
C CYS A 43 -1.45 11.57 41.79
N TRP A 44 -1.42 10.30 42.20
CA TRP A 44 -0.19 9.51 42.20
C TRP A 44 0.08 8.98 40.79
N TYR A 45 1.34 8.79 40.41
CA TYR A 45 1.68 8.22 39.11
C TYR A 45 2.84 7.24 39.15
N LEU A 46 2.76 6.26 38.25
CA LEU A 46 3.76 5.23 37.95
C LEU A 46 4.11 5.26 36.45
N ASP A 47 5.19 4.61 36.07
CA ASP A 47 5.59 4.51 34.68
C ASP A 47 4.63 3.61 33.88
N TYR A 48 4.42 3.95 32.60
CA TYR A 48 3.42 3.28 31.75
C TYR A 48 4.00 2.01 31.12
N ASP A 49 4.29 1.04 31.97
CA ASP A 49 4.85 -0.26 31.62
C ASP A 49 4.14 -1.42 32.36
N ILE A 50 4.42 -2.65 31.93
CA ILE A 50 3.74 -3.86 32.42
C ILE A 50 4.20 -4.23 33.85
N GLU A 51 5.44 -3.91 34.23
CA GLU A 51 6.00 -4.24 35.55
C GLU A 51 5.48 -3.30 36.62
N SER A 52 5.41 -2.00 36.32
CA SER A 52 4.74 -0.97 37.13
C SER A 52 3.26 -1.28 37.34
N TYR A 53 2.54 -1.74 36.32
CA TYR A 53 1.16 -2.20 36.47
C TYR A 53 1.04 -3.47 37.33
N ARG A 54 1.96 -4.43 37.20
CA ARG A 54 2.00 -5.63 38.06
C ARG A 54 2.27 -5.28 39.53
N ARG A 55 3.24 -4.40 39.80
CA ARG A 55 3.56 -3.88 41.14
C ARG A 55 2.38 -3.13 41.77
N PHE A 56 1.64 -2.35 40.98
CA PHE A 56 0.39 -1.76 41.43
C PHE A 56 -0.64 -2.83 41.79
N LYS A 57 -0.90 -3.80 40.89
CA LYS A 57 -1.91 -4.84 41.11
C LYS A 57 -1.59 -5.80 42.26
N SER A 58 -0.32 -6.05 42.58
CA SER A 58 0.08 -6.88 43.73
C SER A 58 -0.14 -6.21 45.08
N VAL A 59 -0.26 -4.88 45.12
CA VAL A 59 -0.47 -4.11 46.36
C VAL A 59 -1.94 -3.67 46.51
N PHE A 60 -2.66 -3.52 45.40
CA PHE A 60 -4.07 -3.15 45.36
C PHE A 60 -4.98 -4.32 44.90
N SER A 61 -4.61 -5.57 45.18
CA SER A 61 -5.38 -6.77 44.82
C SER A 61 -6.80 -6.78 45.39
N ASP A 62 -6.94 -6.24 46.60
CA ASP A 62 -8.18 -6.32 47.39
C ASP A 62 -9.07 -5.08 47.19
N TYR A 63 -8.70 -4.20 46.27
CA TYR A 63 -9.37 -2.94 45.97
C TYR A 63 -10.08 -3.02 44.62
N ILE A 64 -11.26 -2.39 44.54
CA ILE A 64 -12.02 -2.29 43.29
C ILE A 64 -11.31 -1.28 42.39
N ILE A 65 -10.77 -1.75 41.26
CA ILE A 65 -10.07 -0.94 40.26
C ILE A 65 -11.08 -0.44 39.23
N ASP A 66 -11.50 0.81 39.35
CA ASP A 66 -12.34 1.46 38.34
C ASP A 66 -11.48 1.91 37.14
N ASN A 67 -11.58 1.15 36.05
CA ASN A 67 -11.04 1.50 34.74
C ASN A 67 -12.04 2.37 33.95
N THR A 68 -12.49 3.48 34.54
CA THR A 68 -13.40 4.42 33.88
C THR A 68 -12.66 5.26 32.83
N SER A 69 -12.49 4.68 31.64
CA SER A 69 -12.27 5.44 30.42
C SER A 69 -13.57 6.17 30.07
N ASP A 70 -13.57 7.50 30.19
CA ASP A 70 -14.74 8.34 29.88
C ASP A 70 -15.07 8.31 28.39
N LEU A 71 -15.86 7.31 27.97
CA LEU A 71 -16.42 7.17 26.63
C LEU A 71 -17.84 7.75 26.60
N ASN A 72 -17.98 9.04 26.89
CA ASN A 72 -19.21 9.81 26.65
C ASN A 72 -18.97 11.33 26.62
N SER A 73 -18.11 11.78 25.71
CA SER A 73 -18.19 13.11 25.08
C SER A 73 -17.27 13.19 23.86
N ILE A 74 -17.58 14.12 22.95
CA ILE A 74 -16.91 14.37 21.66
C ILE A 74 -17.21 13.31 20.59
N ALA A 75 -18.01 13.74 19.61
CA ALA A 75 -18.39 12.95 18.44
C ALA A 75 -17.22 12.69 17.48
N SER A 76 -17.25 11.52 16.85
CA SER A 76 -16.72 11.19 15.52
C SER A 76 -15.62 12.10 14.94
N VAL A 77 -14.38 11.87 15.33
CA VAL A 77 -13.22 12.08 14.43
C VAL A 77 -12.49 10.75 14.31
N THR A 78 -12.68 10.07 13.18
CA THR A 78 -11.94 8.85 12.85
C THR A 78 -10.53 9.22 12.40
N ASP A 79 -9.55 9.20 13.31
CA ASP A 79 -8.15 9.23 12.91
C ASP A 79 -7.60 7.80 12.76
N SER A 80 -7.06 7.54 11.58
CA SER A 80 -6.51 6.27 11.17
C SER A 80 -4.99 6.34 11.16
N SER A 81 -4.35 6.19 12.32
CA SER A 81 -2.90 6.08 12.44
C SER A 81 -2.46 4.62 12.54
N ARG A 82 -1.98 4.09 11.40
CA ARG A 82 -1.10 2.91 11.38
C ARG A 82 0.34 3.39 11.55
N ASP A 83 0.98 2.95 12.62
CA ASP A 83 2.41 2.65 12.70
C ASP A 83 2.54 1.49 13.72
N HIS A 84 3.40 0.49 13.56
CA HIS A 84 4.76 0.54 13.01
C HIS A 84 5.11 -0.55 11.98
N SER A 85 6.29 -0.39 11.38
CA SER A 85 6.94 -1.29 10.42
C SER A 85 7.59 -2.53 11.06
N PRO A 86 7.88 -3.60 10.29
CA PRO A 86 8.42 -4.85 10.82
C PRO A 86 9.95 -4.82 10.99
N ILE A 87 10.44 -5.32 12.12
CA ILE A 87 11.84 -5.72 12.34
C ILE A 87 11.86 -7.14 12.91
N ALA A 88 12.83 -7.94 12.48
CA ALA A 88 12.95 -9.36 12.82
C ALA A 88 13.82 -9.61 14.06
N ALA A 89 13.48 -10.66 14.81
CA ALA A 89 14.33 -11.40 15.74
C ALA A 89 13.74 -12.83 15.78
N SER A 90 14.36 -13.84 15.16
CA SER A 90 15.49 -14.64 15.67
C SER A 90 15.12 -15.47 16.90
N GLU A 91 14.77 -16.74 16.66
CA GLU A 91 14.63 -17.76 17.70
C GLU A 91 16.01 -18.16 18.25
N SER A 92 16.27 -17.87 19.53
CA SER A 92 17.32 -18.57 20.30
C SER A 92 17.26 -18.19 21.79
N GLN A 93 16.58 -18.99 22.61
CA GLN A 93 17.09 -19.41 23.91
C GLN A 93 16.27 -20.57 24.51
N LEU A 94 16.96 -21.43 25.25
CA LEU A 94 16.43 -22.68 25.82
C LEU A 94 15.60 -22.40 27.08
N GLY A 95 14.80 -23.40 27.45
CA GLY A 95 13.79 -23.29 28.50
C GLY A 95 14.32 -23.29 29.94
N LEU A 96 13.35 -23.23 30.86
CA LEU A 96 13.24 -23.94 32.15
C LEU A 96 11.77 -23.76 32.64
N PRO A 97 11.29 -24.50 33.66
CA PRO A 97 10.03 -25.26 33.51
C PRO A 97 8.79 -24.64 34.17
N ALA A 98 7.65 -25.29 33.92
CA ALA A 98 6.39 -25.01 34.59
C ALA A 98 6.44 -25.27 36.10
N VAL A 99 5.78 -24.39 36.87
CA VAL A 99 5.47 -24.59 38.29
C VAL A 99 3.96 -24.77 38.43
N ASN A 100 3.53 -26.02 38.60
CA ASN A 100 2.27 -26.38 39.26
C ASN A 100 2.40 -26.00 40.75
N ASN A 101 1.37 -25.80 41.58
CA ASN A 101 -0.07 -26.12 41.59
C ASN A 101 -0.68 -25.26 42.76
N PRO A 102 -1.91 -25.45 43.29
CA PRO A 102 -3.09 -26.19 42.82
C PRO A 102 -4.27 -25.17 42.68
N GLU A 103 -5.58 -25.41 42.89
CA GLU A 103 -6.35 -26.64 43.14
C GLU A 103 -7.77 -26.55 42.54
N HIS A 104 -8.22 -27.66 41.94
CA HIS A 104 -9.54 -28.29 41.99
C HIS A 104 -9.77 -29.14 40.73
N LYS A 105 -9.37 -30.42 40.78
CA LYS A 105 -10.02 -31.47 39.98
C LYS A 105 -11.33 -31.89 40.65
N VAL A 106 -12.42 -31.87 39.89
CA VAL A 106 -13.52 -32.83 40.04
C VAL A 106 -13.69 -33.53 38.68
N PRO A 107 -13.56 -34.85 38.58
CA PRO A 107 -13.77 -35.57 37.33
C PRO A 107 -15.27 -35.83 37.13
N GLY A 108 -15.88 -35.23 36.10
CA GLY A 108 -17.33 -35.41 35.91
C GLY A 108 -17.91 -34.84 34.62
N LYS A 109 -18.07 -35.73 33.62
CA LYS A 109 -18.93 -35.62 32.42
C LYS A 109 -18.58 -34.54 31.38
N ALA A 110 -18.65 -34.94 30.12
CA ALA A 110 -18.56 -34.05 28.97
C ALA A 110 -19.75 -33.07 28.96
N PHE A 111 -19.47 -31.79 29.15
CA PHE A 111 -20.36 -30.73 28.69
C PHE A 111 -20.10 -30.52 27.20
N GLU A 112 -21.04 -30.93 26.34
CA GLU A 112 -21.03 -30.52 24.93
C GLU A 112 -21.01 -28.99 24.86
N LYS A 113 -19.91 -28.41 24.35
CA LYS A 113 -19.82 -26.97 24.08
C LYS A 113 -20.87 -26.65 23.02
N ASN A 114 -22.04 -26.15 23.44
CA ASN A 114 -23.18 -25.85 22.57
C ASN A 114 -22.91 -24.56 21.76
N LEU A 115 -21.98 -24.68 20.81
CA LEU A 115 -21.44 -23.61 19.98
C LEU A 115 -22.45 -23.10 18.93
N ARG A 116 -23.61 -23.74 18.78
CA ARG A 116 -24.64 -23.42 17.75
C ARG A 116 -24.01 -23.09 16.40
N LEU A 117 -23.20 -24.02 15.90
CA LEU A 117 -22.48 -23.86 14.65
C LEU A 117 -23.46 -23.80 13.48
N LYS A 118 -23.31 -22.79 12.63
CA LYS A 118 -24.04 -22.65 11.38
C LYS A 118 -23.02 -22.45 10.26
N VAL A 119 -22.80 -23.49 9.46
CA VAL A 119 -22.13 -23.35 8.17
C VAL A 119 -22.99 -22.43 7.30
N LEU A 120 -22.34 -21.49 6.62
CA LEU A 120 -22.94 -20.58 5.66
C LEU A 120 -22.40 -20.93 4.26
N GLU A 121 -23.03 -20.35 3.24
CA GLU A 121 -22.56 -20.47 1.87
C GLU A 121 -21.11 -20.01 1.73
N ASN A 122 -20.34 -20.77 0.94
CA ASN A 122 -18.93 -20.55 0.71
C ASN A 122 -18.69 -19.26 -0.10
N ILE A 123 -17.53 -18.61 0.09
CA ILE A 123 -17.20 -17.33 -0.55
C ILE A 123 -15.82 -17.36 -1.22
N GLY A 124 -15.82 -17.54 -2.53
CA GLY A 124 -14.70 -17.48 -3.46
C GLY A 124 -13.66 -18.59 -3.27
N LYS A 125 -12.96 -18.57 -2.14
CA LYS A 125 -11.93 -19.55 -1.74
C LYS A 125 -11.99 -19.86 -0.24
N TYR A 126 -13.10 -19.52 0.41
CA TYR A 126 -13.27 -19.65 1.85
C TYR A 126 -14.57 -20.41 2.18
N TRP A 127 -14.50 -21.41 3.05
CA TRP A 127 -15.69 -21.86 3.79
C TRP A 127 -16.07 -20.76 4.79
N VAL A 128 -17.36 -20.55 5.01
CA VAL A 128 -17.85 -19.52 5.93
C VAL A 128 -18.74 -20.15 6.97
N PHE A 129 -18.55 -19.78 8.23
CA PHE A 129 -19.39 -20.30 9.32
C PHE A 129 -19.58 -19.29 10.45
N LYS A 130 -20.65 -19.49 11.22
CA LYS A 130 -20.93 -18.77 12.45
C LYS A 130 -20.95 -19.76 13.61
N MET A 131 -20.53 -19.27 14.77
CA MET A 131 -20.69 -19.95 16.05
C MET A 131 -21.10 -18.92 17.10
N ARG A 132 -21.76 -19.37 18.16
CA ARG A 132 -21.87 -18.63 19.41
C ARG A 132 -20.46 -18.32 19.90
N TYR A 133 -20.22 -17.08 20.33
CA TYR A 133 -18.90 -16.67 20.80
C TYR A 133 -18.49 -17.49 22.04
N ASP A 134 -17.42 -18.26 21.89
CA ASP A 134 -16.66 -18.90 22.96
C ASP A 134 -15.23 -18.37 22.89
N GLN A 135 -14.69 -17.90 24.00
CA GLN A 135 -13.42 -17.18 24.03
C GLN A 135 -12.21 -18.08 23.73
N GLU A 136 -12.28 -19.35 24.09
CA GLU A 136 -11.18 -20.30 23.88
C GLU A 136 -11.18 -20.79 22.43
N THR A 137 -12.33 -21.27 21.94
CA THR A 137 -12.50 -21.76 20.57
C THR A 137 -12.27 -20.63 19.57
N SER A 138 -12.72 -19.40 19.85
CA SER A 138 -12.46 -18.23 18.98
C SER A 138 -10.95 -17.92 18.88
N ARG A 139 -10.23 -17.93 20.01
CA ARG A 139 -8.77 -17.74 20.04
C ARG A 139 -8.02 -18.87 19.35
N ALA A 140 -8.48 -20.12 19.48
CA ALA A 140 -7.90 -21.26 18.79
C ALA A 140 -8.09 -21.16 17.27
N LEU A 141 -9.31 -20.88 16.80
CA LEU A 141 -9.62 -20.70 15.38
C LEU A 141 -8.77 -19.57 14.76
N LEU A 142 -8.65 -18.41 15.41
CA LEU A 142 -7.90 -17.27 14.88
C LEU A 142 -6.38 -17.43 14.92
N LYS A 143 -5.84 -18.48 15.56
CA LYS A 143 -4.44 -18.89 15.42
C LYS A 143 -4.18 -19.69 14.14
N ILE A 144 -5.20 -20.30 13.54
CA ILE A 144 -5.04 -21.13 12.34
C ILE A 144 -4.75 -20.24 11.14
N LYS A 145 -3.59 -20.46 10.51
CA LYS A 145 -3.14 -19.71 9.33
C LYS A 145 -4.06 -19.98 8.14
N GLY A 146 -4.97 -19.05 7.86
CA GLY A 146 -5.98 -19.17 6.81
C GLY A 146 -7.41 -19.00 7.31
N VAL A 147 -7.62 -18.87 8.63
CA VAL A 147 -8.90 -18.51 9.25
C VAL A 147 -8.90 -17.02 9.61
N TYR A 148 -10.02 -16.35 9.35
CA TYR A 148 -10.18 -14.91 9.57
C TYR A 148 -11.56 -14.61 10.17
N TRP A 149 -11.64 -13.65 11.09
CA TRP A 149 -12.91 -13.04 11.50
C TRP A 149 -13.31 -11.95 10.51
N ASN A 150 -14.55 -11.99 10.02
CA ASN A 150 -15.14 -10.92 9.22
C ASN A 150 -16.16 -10.15 10.05
N ASP A 151 -15.75 -8.97 10.51
CA ASP A 151 -16.52 -8.18 11.47
C ASP A 151 -17.85 -7.65 10.90
N ASN A 152 -17.87 -7.32 9.61
CA ASN A 152 -19.08 -6.80 8.93
C ASN A 152 -20.23 -7.81 8.92
N TYR A 153 -19.92 -9.10 8.75
CA TYR A 153 -20.92 -10.18 8.68
C TYR A 153 -21.01 -11.00 9.97
N ARG A 154 -20.11 -10.73 10.92
CA ARG A 154 -19.94 -11.46 12.19
C ARG A 154 -19.83 -12.98 11.97
N CYS A 155 -18.88 -13.39 11.13
CA CYS A 155 -18.62 -14.78 10.77
C CYS A 155 -17.13 -15.08 10.62
N TYR A 156 -16.77 -16.36 10.74
CA TYR A 156 -15.44 -16.88 10.43
C TYR A 156 -15.36 -17.26 8.96
N MET A 157 -14.21 -17.01 8.34
CA MET A 157 -13.87 -17.38 6.97
C MET A 157 -12.61 -18.24 7.00
N ALA A 158 -12.71 -19.52 6.66
CA ALA A 158 -11.62 -20.49 6.63
C ALA A 158 -11.22 -20.80 5.18
N LEU A 159 -9.95 -20.64 4.83
CA LEU A 159 -9.46 -20.91 3.47
C LEU A 159 -9.72 -22.37 3.07
N ARG A 160 -10.27 -22.60 1.88
CA ARG A 160 -10.54 -23.94 1.34
C ARG A 160 -9.25 -24.66 0.97
N ASN A 161 -8.71 -25.39 1.95
CA ASN A 161 -7.48 -26.15 1.86
C ASN A 161 -7.59 -27.33 2.86
N PRO A 162 -7.22 -28.57 2.48
CA PRO A 162 -7.19 -29.71 3.40
C PRO A 162 -6.53 -29.41 4.75
N THR A 163 -5.39 -28.70 4.78
CA THR A 163 -4.69 -28.39 6.05
C THR A 163 -5.48 -27.46 6.96
N VAL A 164 -6.25 -26.53 6.40
CA VAL A 164 -7.10 -25.60 7.15
C VAL A 164 -8.40 -26.28 7.58
N LYS A 165 -8.93 -27.21 6.76
CA LYS A 165 -10.07 -28.06 7.13
C LYS A 165 -9.77 -28.84 8.40
N THR A 166 -8.72 -29.68 8.37
CA THR A 166 -8.35 -30.53 9.51
C THR A 166 -8.13 -29.70 10.78
N ALA A 167 -7.37 -28.61 10.69
CA ALA A 167 -7.10 -27.75 11.85
C ALA A 167 -8.36 -27.08 12.43
N VAL A 168 -9.34 -26.70 11.59
CA VAL A 168 -10.61 -26.11 12.06
C VAL A 168 -11.53 -27.17 12.65
N GLU A 169 -11.63 -28.34 12.01
CA GLU A 169 -12.42 -29.48 12.50
C GLU A 169 -11.91 -30.01 13.84
N GLU A 170 -10.59 -30.04 14.03
CA GLU A 170 -9.92 -30.42 15.29
C GLU A 170 -10.18 -29.40 16.43
N VAL A 171 -10.19 -28.10 16.12
CA VAL A 171 -10.53 -27.04 17.10
C VAL A 171 -12.04 -27.00 17.43
N LEU A 172 -12.90 -27.38 16.48
CA LEU A 172 -14.35 -27.48 16.68
C LEU A 172 -14.79 -28.84 17.24
N GLN A 173 -13.91 -29.85 17.22
CA GLN A 173 -14.18 -31.25 17.57
C GLN A 173 -15.36 -31.87 16.80
N ILE A 174 -15.56 -31.46 15.55
CA ILE A 174 -16.67 -31.90 14.69
C ILE A 174 -16.11 -32.34 13.34
N PHE A 175 -16.38 -33.58 12.98
CA PHE A 175 -15.88 -34.23 11.77
C PHE A 175 -16.99 -35.03 11.08
N PRO A 176 -17.24 -34.84 9.77
CA PRO A 176 -16.80 -33.72 8.95
C PRO A 176 -17.61 -32.44 9.26
N PHE A 177 -16.96 -31.27 9.25
CA PHE A 177 -17.62 -29.97 9.37
C PHE A 177 -17.70 -29.23 8.02
N PHE A 178 -16.69 -29.42 7.17
CA PHE A 178 -16.66 -28.87 5.80
C PHE A 178 -16.74 -29.98 4.74
N GLY A 179 -17.16 -29.61 3.53
CA GLY A 179 -17.17 -30.50 2.37
C GLY A 179 -15.76 -30.86 1.88
N GLU A 180 -15.71 -31.62 0.78
CA GLU A 180 -14.48 -31.89 0.02
C GLU A 180 -14.35 -30.99 -1.22
N ASP A 181 -15.08 -29.88 -1.20
CA ASP A 181 -15.33 -28.98 -2.33
C ASP A 181 -14.17 -28.00 -2.61
N TYR A 182 -12.93 -28.40 -2.31
CA TYR A 182 -11.72 -27.55 -2.28
C TYR A 182 -11.44 -26.80 -3.61
N THR A 183 -11.91 -27.34 -4.73
CA THR A 183 -11.70 -26.81 -6.10
C THR A 183 -12.95 -26.21 -6.73
N SER A 184 -14.12 -26.31 -6.08
CA SER A 184 -15.36 -25.75 -6.62
C SER A 184 -15.31 -24.21 -6.62
N LYS A 185 -15.67 -23.57 -7.73
CA LYS A 185 -15.99 -22.13 -7.72
C LYS A 185 -17.40 -22.00 -7.17
N ASP A 186 -17.59 -21.07 -6.23
CA ASP A 186 -18.85 -21.06 -5.47
C ASP A 186 -20.07 -20.78 -6.32
N THR A 187 -21.02 -21.71 -6.15
CA THR A 187 -22.47 -21.66 -6.32
C THR A 187 -23.11 -20.37 -6.83
N SER A 188 -24.01 -20.58 -7.79
CA SER A 188 -25.06 -19.67 -8.18
C SER A 188 -25.96 -19.23 -7.01
N PHE A 189 -26.23 -17.93 -6.93
CA PHE A 189 -27.08 -17.30 -5.91
C PHE A 189 -28.51 -17.05 -6.46
N ARG A 190 -29.14 -18.10 -7.02
CA ARG A 190 -30.48 -18.01 -7.64
C ARG A 190 -31.50 -17.37 -6.70
N GLY A 191 -32.18 -16.34 -7.20
CA GLY A 191 -33.24 -15.63 -6.47
C GLY A 191 -32.79 -14.43 -5.64
N ALA A 192 -31.48 -14.18 -5.52
CA ALA A 192 -30.99 -12.92 -4.99
C ALA A 192 -31.05 -11.82 -6.05
N ASN A 193 -31.66 -10.68 -5.72
CA ASN A 193 -31.77 -9.52 -6.60
C ASN A 193 -30.94 -8.35 -6.06
N LEU A 194 -30.09 -7.78 -6.91
CA LEU A 194 -29.41 -6.50 -6.73
C LEU A 194 -30.27 -5.41 -7.36
N ARG A 195 -30.53 -4.32 -6.64
CA ARG A 195 -31.38 -3.21 -7.11
C ARG A 195 -30.55 -1.97 -7.42
N ILE A 196 -30.73 -1.39 -8.60
CA ILE A 196 -30.01 -0.21 -9.07
C ILE A 196 -31.01 0.93 -9.26
N ALA A 197 -30.84 2.01 -8.52
CA ALA A 197 -31.71 3.19 -8.52
C ALA A 197 -30.93 4.48 -8.86
N PRO A 198 -31.58 5.54 -9.37
CA PRO A 198 -30.91 6.82 -9.64
C PRO A 198 -30.57 7.54 -8.32
N HIS A 199 -29.43 8.22 -8.23
CA HIS A 199 -29.13 9.10 -7.09
C HIS A 199 -29.88 10.44 -7.25
N PRO A 200 -30.69 10.88 -6.28
CA PRO A 200 -31.63 12.00 -6.44
C PRO A 200 -30.93 13.36 -6.65
N GLU A 201 -29.79 13.58 -5.99
CA GLU A 201 -29.08 14.89 -6.02
C GLU A 201 -27.93 14.92 -7.04
N ALA A 202 -27.51 13.76 -7.55
CA ALA A 202 -26.23 13.63 -8.27
C ALA A 202 -26.35 12.64 -9.43
N VAL A 203 -26.88 13.12 -10.55
CA VAL A 203 -27.18 12.33 -11.77
C VAL A 203 -25.99 11.53 -12.30
N SER A 204 -24.76 11.93 -11.97
CA SER A 204 -23.53 11.18 -12.30
C SER A 204 -23.31 9.90 -11.48
N TRP A 205 -24.15 9.61 -10.49
CA TRP A 205 -24.07 8.45 -9.61
C TRP A 205 -25.37 7.64 -9.62
N MET A 206 -25.24 6.32 -9.46
CA MET A 206 -26.34 5.39 -9.24
C MET A 206 -26.19 4.71 -7.88
N GLU A 207 -27.32 4.44 -7.24
CA GLU A 207 -27.44 3.78 -5.96
C GLU A 207 -27.63 2.27 -6.17
N VAL A 208 -26.65 1.49 -5.74
CA VAL A 208 -26.64 0.02 -5.86
C VAL A 208 -26.92 -0.59 -4.49
N TYR A 209 -28.15 -1.06 -4.34
CA TYR A 209 -28.62 -1.80 -3.18
C TYR A 209 -28.28 -3.28 -3.35
N VAL A 210 -27.40 -3.77 -2.48
CA VAL A 210 -26.87 -5.13 -2.53
C VAL A 210 -27.64 -6.02 -1.56
N PRO A 211 -28.07 -7.23 -1.95
CA PRO A 211 -28.67 -8.19 -1.01
C PRO A 211 -27.67 -8.55 0.10
N ARG A 212 -28.14 -9.10 1.23
CA ARG A 212 -27.31 -9.47 2.40
C ARG A 212 -26.38 -10.69 2.17
N LEU A 213 -25.81 -10.79 0.96
CA LEU A 213 -24.84 -11.78 0.52
C LEU A 213 -23.45 -11.17 0.50
N ALA A 214 -22.59 -11.66 1.39
CA ALA A 214 -21.23 -11.15 1.56
C ALA A 214 -20.37 -11.26 0.28
N ALA A 215 -20.62 -12.26 -0.56
CA ALA A 215 -19.97 -12.42 -1.86
C ALA A 215 -20.29 -11.27 -2.83
N VAL A 216 -21.56 -10.85 -2.92
CA VAL A 216 -22.00 -9.75 -3.80
C VAL A 216 -21.47 -8.42 -3.30
N HIS A 217 -21.55 -8.16 -1.99
CA HIS A 217 -20.94 -6.99 -1.36
C HIS A 217 -19.43 -6.90 -1.63
N GLU A 218 -18.68 -8.01 -1.50
CA GLU A 218 -17.24 -8.01 -1.79
C GLU A 218 -16.91 -7.81 -3.27
N LYS A 219 -17.80 -8.15 -4.21
CA LYS A 219 -17.68 -7.74 -5.63
C LYS A 219 -17.99 -6.25 -5.83
N ILE A 220 -19.11 -5.75 -5.32
CA ILE A 220 -19.57 -4.37 -5.56
C ILE A 220 -18.67 -3.32 -4.88
N LYS A 221 -18.23 -3.56 -3.64
CA LYS A 221 -17.26 -2.72 -2.90
C LYS A 221 -15.94 -2.48 -3.63
N ARG A 222 -15.65 -3.34 -4.60
CA ARG A 222 -14.34 -3.55 -5.21
C ARG A 222 -14.16 -2.74 -6.49
N PHE A 223 -15.22 -2.55 -7.28
CA PHE A 223 -15.26 -1.64 -8.45
C PHE A 223 -14.59 -0.30 -8.13
N ALA A 224 -13.82 0.27 -9.06
CA ALA A 224 -13.31 1.61 -8.84
C ALA A 224 -14.44 2.59 -8.54
N MET A 225 -14.13 3.50 -7.61
CA MET A 225 -15.02 4.60 -7.21
C MET A 225 -16.28 4.14 -6.46
N ALA A 226 -16.42 2.85 -6.12
CA ALA A 226 -17.44 2.36 -5.20
C ALA A 226 -17.33 3.05 -3.83
N ARG A 227 -18.38 3.76 -3.40
CA ARG A 227 -18.46 4.40 -2.08
C ARG A 227 -19.66 3.86 -1.32
N TYR A 228 -19.45 3.30 -0.13
CA TYR A 228 -20.56 2.86 0.71
C TYR A 228 -21.20 4.05 1.43
N SER A 229 -22.49 4.29 1.22
CA SER A 229 -23.28 5.24 2.00
C SER A 229 -23.89 4.53 3.20
N LYS A 230 -23.53 4.97 4.42
CA LYS A 230 -24.11 4.44 5.67
C LYS A 230 -25.56 4.88 5.87
N GLU A 231 -25.92 6.07 5.41
CA GLU A 231 -27.26 6.65 5.55
C GLU A 231 -28.29 5.87 4.73
N LYS A 232 -27.97 5.57 3.47
CA LYS A 232 -28.85 4.84 2.54
C LYS A 232 -28.62 3.33 2.52
N ASN A 233 -27.58 2.82 3.22
CA ASN A 233 -27.13 1.42 3.19
C ASN A 233 -26.97 0.84 1.77
N CYS A 234 -26.37 1.62 0.88
CA CYS A 234 -26.15 1.28 -0.52
C CYS A 234 -24.71 1.63 -0.95
N TYR A 235 -24.27 1.11 -2.10
CA TYR A 235 -23.07 1.57 -2.76
C TYR A 235 -23.41 2.63 -3.80
N LEU A 236 -22.65 3.72 -3.81
CA LEU A 236 -22.66 4.72 -4.88
C LEU A 236 -21.62 4.30 -5.92
N LEU A 237 -22.06 4.18 -7.17
CA LEU A 237 -21.22 3.89 -8.33
C LEU A 237 -21.48 4.91 -9.44
N PRO A 238 -20.52 5.20 -10.34
CA PRO A 238 -20.77 6.10 -11.47
C PRO A 238 -21.88 5.60 -12.40
N ALA A 239 -22.80 6.49 -12.78
CA ALA A 239 -23.91 6.22 -13.69
C ALA A 239 -23.46 6.17 -15.16
N ALA A 240 -22.49 5.30 -15.47
CA ALA A 240 -21.90 5.15 -16.80
C ALA A 240 -22.15 3.74 -17.37
N PRO A 241 -22.38 3.58 -18.69
CA PRO A 241 -22.68 2.28 -19.31
C PRO A 241 -21.63 1.20 -19.00
N LEU A 242 -20.34 1.52 -19.11
CA LEU A 242 -19.24 0.60 -18.81
C LEU A 242 -19.29 0.02 -17.39
N VAL A 243 -19.76 0.81 -16.40
CA VAL A 243 -19.89 0.37 -15.02
C VAL A 243 -21.11 -0.55 -14.87
N TYR A 244 -22.23 -0.19 -15.48
CA TYR A 244 -23.43 -1.03 -15.52
C TYR A 244 -23.16 -2.38 -16.20
N ASP A 245 -22.56 -2.39 -17.39
CA ASP A 245 -22.17 -3.60 -18.13
C ASP A 245 -21.26 -4.51 -17.28
N SER A 246 -20.34 -3.90 -16.54
CA SER A 246 -19.41 -4.61 -15.65
C SER A 246 -20.10 -5.17 -14.40
N ILE A 247 -21.16 -4.54 -13.88
CA ILE A 247 -22.03 -5.11 -12.84
C ILE A 247 -22.80 -6.29 -13.42
N GLN A 248 -23.45 -6.11 -14.57
CA GLN A 248 -24.24 -7.15 -15.23
C GLN A 248 -23.42 -8.43 -15.44
N LEU A 249 -22.26 -8.33 -16.07
CA LEU A 249 -21.33 -9.46 -16.27
C LEU A 249 -20.91 -10.14 -14.96
N GLN A 250 -20.71 -9.37 -13.89
CA GLN A 250 -20.30 -9.92 -12.59
C GLN A 250 -21.44 -10.57 -11.78
N MET A 251 -22.68 -10.12 -11.98
CA MET A 251 -23.89 -10.67 -11.34
C MET A 251 -24.42 -11.88 -12.11
N GLU A 252 -24.35 -11.86 -13.44
CA GLU A 252 -24.63 -13.00 -14.31
C GLU A 252 -23.72 -14.19 -13.97
N ALA A 253 -22.42 -13.95 -13.80
CA ALA A 253 -21.45 -14.93 -13.31
C ALA A 253 -21.66 -15.37 -11.84
N LEU A 254 -22.71 -14.89 -11.17
CA LEU A 254 -23.18 -15.33 -9.85
C LEU A 254 -24.65 -15.81 -9.88
N GLU A 255 -25.33 -15.80 -11.03
CA GLU A 255 -26.79 -15.98 -11.17
C GLU A 255 -27.64 -15.06 -10.25
N VAL A 256 -27.14 -13.85 -9.98
CA VAL A 256 -27.82 -12.79 -9.23
C VAL A 256 -28.62 -11.92 -10.20
N GLY A 257 -29.92 -11.77 -9.96
CA GLY A 257 -30.78 -10.90 -10.77
C GLY A 257 -30.50 -9.41 -10.55
N ILE A 258 -30.75 -8.59 -11.56
CA ILE A 258 -30.64 -7.12 -11.47
C ILE A 258 -32.01 -6.48 -11.68
N LEU A 259 -32.51 -5.79 -10.66
CA LEU A 259 -33.66 -4.91 -10.73
C LEU A 259 -33.18 -3.50 -11.08
N ASN A 260 -33.35 -3.11 -12.34
CA ASN A 260 -32.92 -1.81 -12.84
C ASN A 260 -34.08 -0.79 -12.79
N GLU A 261 -33.99 0.18 -11.88
CA GLU A 261 -34.92 1.29 -11.70
C GLU A 261 -34.40 2.60 -12.35
N LEU A 262 -33.33 2.53 -13.16
CA LEU A 262 -32.75 3.71 -13.81
C LEU A 262 -33.61 4.22 -14.98
N PRO A 263 -33.84 5.55 -15.10
CA PRO A 263 -34.50 6.14 -16.26
C PRO A 263 -33.77 5.85 -17.59
N LYS A 264 -34.53 5.77 -18.69
CA LYS A 264 -33.96 5.67 -20.04
C LYS A 264 -33.04 6.88 -20.30
N GLY A 265 -31.79 6.62 -20.68
CA GLY A 265 -30.78 7.66 -20.92
C GLY A 265 -30.02 8.18 -19.68
N TYR A 266 -30.28 7.61 -18.49
CA TYR A 266 -29.56 7.99 -17.25
C TYR A 266 -28.08 7.57 -17.28
N LEU A 267 -27.76 6.45 -17.94
CA LEU A 267 -26.38 5.97 -18.09
C LEU A 267 -25.66 6.74 -19.19
N GLN A 268 -24.70 7.58 -18.83
CA GLN A 268 -23.96 8.42 -19.78
C GLN A 268 -22.45 8.29 -19.61
N LYS A 269 -21.69 8.27 -20.72
CA LYS A 269 -20.22 8.13 -20.66
C LYS A 269 -19.55 9.27 -19.86
N GLN A 270 -20.13 10.47 -19.89
CA GLN A 270 -19.65 11.64 -19.15
C GLN A 270 -19.84 11.55 -17.62
N HIS A 271 -20.68 10.64 -17.14
CA HIS A 271 -20.88 10.42 -15.70
C HIS A 271 -19.73 9.68 -15.03
N LEU A 272 -18.81 9.06 -15.79
CA LEU A 272 -17.59 8.48 -15.26
C LEU A 272 -16.66 9.61 -14.77
N PRO A 273 -16.51 9.86 -13.46
CA PRO A 273 -15.83 11.06 -12.99
C PRO A 273 -14.34 10.96 -13.31
N ASN A 274 -13.72 12.07 -13.73
CA ASN A 274 -12.34 12.06 -14.16
C ASN A 274 -11.41 11.63 -13.01
N LYS A 275 -10.80 10.44 -13.13
CA LYS A 275 -9.91 9.86 -12.11
C LYS A 275 -8.79 10.82 -11.71
N LYS A 276 -8.22 11.58 -12.65
CA LYS A 276 -7.21 12.61 -12.36
C LYS A 276 -7.78 13.72 -11.47
N GLN A 277 -8.99 14.19 -11.75
CA GLN A 277 -9.68 15.22 -10.96
C GLN A 277 -9.96 14.70 -9.54
N LEU A 278 -10.48 13.49 -9.40
CA LEU A 278 -10.74 12.89 -8.09
C LEU A 278 -9.45 12.66 -7.28
N ASP A 279 -8.37 12.18 -7.93
CA ASP A 279 -7.06 12.01 -7.28
C ASP A 279 -6.46 13.35 -6.81
N LEU A 280 -6.69 14.44 -7.55
CA LEU A 280 -6.30 15.79 -7.15
C LEU A 280 -7.12 16.29 -5.95
N VAL A 281 -8.46 16.19 -6.00
CA VAL A 281 -9.35 16.60 -4.89
C VAL A 281 -9.04 15.81 -3.62
N ASN A 282 -8.92 14.48 -3.72
CA ASN A 282 -8.58 13.63 -2.57
C ASN A 282 -7.19 13.95 -2.02
N THR A 283 -6.21 14.26 -2.88
CA THR A 283 -4.87 14.64 -2.41
C THR A 283 -4.85 16.04 -1.78
N LYS A 284 -5.63 17.02 -2.29
CA LYS A 284 -5.80 18.33 -1.64
C LYS A 284 -6.37 18.18 -0.23
N GLN A 285 -7.46 17.42 -0.07
CA GLN A 285 -8.07 17.18 1.25
C GLN A 285 -7.12 16.43 2.20
N LEU A 286 -6.40 15.40 1.71
CA LEU A 286 -5.42 14.67 2.51
C LEU A 286 -4.29 15.58 3.04
N LEU A 287 -3.78 16.49 2.21
CA LEU A 287 -2.72 17.43 2.61
C LEU A 287 -3.23 18.47 3.61
N LEU A 288 -4.42 19.03 3.39
CA LEU A 288 -5.02 20.02 4.30
C LEU A 288 -5.37 19.44 5.68
N ASN A 289 -5.66 18.14 5.75
CA ASN A 289 -5.95 17.44 7.02
C ASN A 289 -4.69 17.07 7.83
N GLN A 290 -3.49 17.23 7.26
CA GLN A 290 -2.22 16.95 7.95
C GLN A 290 -1.67 18.16 8.74
N VAL A 291 -2.43 19.26 8.83
CA VAL A 291 -1.93 20.59 9.18
C VAL A 291 -2.88 21.26 10.17
N SER A 292 -2.32 22.03 11.11
CA SER A 292 -3.09 22.84 12.06
C SER A 292 -3.85 23.97 11.37
N ALA A 293 -4.80 24.62 12.05
CA ALA A 293 -5.48 25.80 11.53
C ALA A 293 -4.50 26.91 11.09
N LEU A 294 -3.43 27.14 11.88
CA LEU A 294 -2.38 28.12 11.60
C LEU A 294 -1.64 27.86 10.28
N GLY A 295 -1.31 26.59 9.99
CA GLY A 295 -0.60 26.23 8.75
C GLY A 295 -1.51 26.03 7.54
N ARG A 296 -2.84 26.01 7.72
CA ARG A 296 -3.80 25.61 6.68
C ARG A 296 -3.81 26.55 5.49
N GLN A 297 -3.66 27.86 5.73
CA GLN A 297 -3.61 28.88 4.68
C GLN A 297 -2.41 28.67 3.75
N TYR A 298 -1.19 28.65 4.30
CA TYR A 298 0.05 28.45 3.52
C TYR A 298 0.02 27.18 2.66
N VAL A 299 -0.56 26.09 3.19
CA VAL A 299 -0.70 24.83 2.46
C VAL A 299 -1.81 24.89 1.40
N LEU A 300 -2.88 25.64 1.64
CA LEU A 300 -3.91 25.91 0.64
C LEU A 300 -3.33 26.71 -0.54
N ASP A 301 -2.63 27.81 -0.26
CA ASP A 301 -1.98 28.68 -1.26
C ASP A 301 -1.01 27.86 -2.13
N MET A 302 -0.16 27.04 -1.48
CA MET A 302 0.76 26.14 -2.19
C MET A 302 0.04 25.15 -3.11
N VAL A 303 -1.02 24.49 -2.60
CA VAL A 303 -1.76 23.48 -3.35
C VAL A 303 -2.52 24.12 -4.52
N ASP A 304 -3.09 25.31 -4.34
CA ASP A 304 -3.84 26.00 -5.38
C ASP A 304 -2.92 26.57 -6.48
N SER A 305 -1.72 27.06 -6.13
CA SER A 305 -0.68 27.37 -7.12
C SER A 305 -0.24 26.12 -7.91
N LEU A 306 -0.07 24.97 -7.26
CA LEU A 306 0.28 23.70 -7.92
C LEU A 306 -0.83 23.21 -8.86
N LEU A 307 -2.10 23.41 -8.48
CA LEU A 307 -3.27 23.07 -9.30
C LEU A 307 -3.41 24.01 -10.50
N ALA A 308 -3.24 25.31 -10.31
CA ALA A 308 -3.25 26.32 -11.39
C ALA A 308 -2.18 26.02 -12.45
N LEU A 309 -0.97 25.62 -12.02
CA LEU A 309 0.12 25.18 -12.90
C LEU A 309 -0.04 23.74 -13.43
N ASN A 310 -1.20 23.09 -13.21
CA ASN A 310 -1.57 21.77 -13.72
C ASN A 310 -0.59 20.63 -13.36
N TYR A 311 -0.01 20.70 -12.16
CA TYR A 311 0.84 19.63 -11.65
C TYR A 311 0.07 18.33 -11.37
N SER A 312 0.78 17.21 -11.35
CA SER A 312 0.21 15.91 -11.00
C SER A 312 -0.04 15.78 -9.50
N SER A 313 -1.02 14.96 -9.11
CA SER A 313 -1.28 14.61 -7.69
C SER A 313 -0.04 14.06 -6.97
N SER A 314 0.84 13.35 -7.68
CA SER A 314 2.12 12.89 -7.13
C SER A 314 3.12 14.02 -6.87
N THR A 315 3.22 15.01 -7.76
CA THR A 315 4.13 16.15 -7.55
C THR A 315 3.60 17.06 -6.45
N MET A 316 2.29 17.32 -6.46
CA MET A 316 1.60 18.08 -5.44
C MET A 316 1.85 17.48 -4.05
N ARG A 317 1.63 16.17 -3.90
CA ARG A 317 1.94 15.45 -2.66
C ARG A 317 3.39 15.59 -2.22
N GLY A 318 4.35 15.38 -3.12
CA GLY A 318 5.79 15.43 -2.77
C GLY A 318 6.27 16.83 -2.36
N TYR A 319 5.86 17.86 -3.09
CA TYR A 319 6.25 19.25 -2.83
C TYR A 319 5.58 19.74 -1.54
N THR A 320 4.27 19.54 -1.40
CA THR A 320 3.53 19.98 -0.20
C THR A 320 3.92 19.19 1.05
N GLN A 321 4.23 17.89 0.98
CA GLN A 321 4.75 17.16 2.15
C GLN A 321 6.10 17.71 2.63
N SER A 322 6.97 18.10 1.70
CA SER A 322 8.23 18.77 2.05
C SER A 322 7.97 20.11 2.76
N PHE A 323 7.07 20.92 2.22
CA PHE A 323 6.69 22.19 2.82
C PHE A 323 5.99 22.04 4.18
N ILE A 324 5.12 21.04 4.36
CA ILE A 324 4.50 20.70 5.66
C ILE A 324 5.56 20.33 6.70
N GLN A 325 6.61 19.58 6.32
CA GLN A 325 7.70 19.24 7.24
C GLN A 325 8.50 20.49 7.66
N PHE A 326 8.68 21.46 6.76
CA PHE A 326 9.29 22.76 7.06
C PHE A 326 8.41 23.61 7.98
N LEU A 327 7.12 23.77 7.67
CA LEU A 327 6.17 24.49 8.53
C LEU A 327 6.13 23.91 9.94
N ARG A 328 6.12 22.58 10.08
CA ARG A 328 6.16 21.90 11.39
C ARG A 328 7.43 22.16 12.18
N HIS A 329 8.58 22.38 11.53
CA HIS A 329 9.84 22.69 12.22
C HIS A 329 9.85 24.11 12.79
N PHE A 330 9.17 25.05 12.13
CA PHE A 330 9.02 26.44 12.56
C PHE A 330 7.65 26.70 13.23
N GLU A 331 7.00 25.66 13.76
CA GLU A 331 5.74 25.74 14.52
C GLU A 331 4.60 26.51 13.80
N TYR A 332 4.58 26.45 12.46
CA TYR A 332 3.66 27.20 11.59
C TYR A 332 3.80 28.73 11.64
N ARG A 333 4.95 29.26 12.10
CA ARG A 333 5.34 30.67 11.92
C ARG A 333 5.24 31.06 10.44
N ASN A 334 4.88 32.31 10.19
CA ASN A 334 4.79 32.89 8.86
C ASN A 334 6.07 32.61 8.04
N PRO A 335 5.99 31.92 6.89
CA PRO A 335 7.15 31.65 6.05
C PRO A 335 7.92 32.90 5.62
N GLU A 336 7.26 34.05 5.50
CA GLU A 336 7.91 35.28 5.10
C GLU A 336 8.92 35.82 6.12
N GLU A 337 8.73 35.51 7.41
CA GLU A 337 9.61 35.92 8.51
C GLU A 337 10.82 34.98 8.68
N ILE A 338 10.84 33.84 7.99
CA ILE A 338 11.89 32.83 8.16
C ILE A 338 13.13 33.25 7.37
N THR A 339 14.20 33.59 8.08
CA THR A 339 15.41 34.14 7.49
C THR A 339 16.21 33.09 6.71
N PRO A 340 17.04 33.50 5.73
CA PRO A 340 17.81 32.54 4.95
C PRO A 340 18.74 31.63 5.77
N LYS A 341 19.29 32.15 6.87
CA LYS A 341 20.18 31.39 7.78
C LYS A 341 19.42 30.27 8.51
N GLU A 342 18.15 30.50 8.87
CA GLU A 342 17.31 29.51 9.53
C GLU A 342 16.94 28.35 8.59
N ILE A 343 16.63 28.61 7.31
CA ILE A 343 16.34 27.53 6.35
C ILE A 343 17.59 26.66 6.12
N ILE A 344 18.79 27.27 6.05
CA ILE A 344 20.05 26.51 5.95
C ILE A 344 20.26 25.65 7.21
N ARG A 345 20.03 26.19 8.41
CA ARG A 345 20.11 25.44 9.67
C ARG A 345 19.11 24.28 9.73
N PHE A 346 17.88 24.50 9.29
CA PHE A 346 16.86 23.45 9.15
C PHE A 346 17.34 22.33 8.22
N LEU A 347 17.79 22.66 7.01
CA LEU A 347 18.31 21.66 6.06
C LEU A 347 19.54 20.91 6.61
N GLY A 348 20.44 21.60 7.31
CA GLY A 348 21.55 20.98 8.03
C GLY A 348 21.08 19.95 9.06
N SER A 349 20.14 20.34 9.93
CA SER A 349 19.57 19.45 10.95
C SER A 349 18.88 18.21 10.37
N LEU A 350 18.36 18.29 9.14
CA LEU A 350 17.80 17.12 8.43
C LEU A 350 18.90 16.21 7.88
N MET A 351 20.01 16.76 7.38
CA MET A 351 21.15 15.96 6.92
C MET A 351 21.82 15.23 8.10
N GLU A 352 21.97 15.90 9.25
CA GLU A 352 22.46 15.29 10.51
C GLU A 352 21.59 14.10 10.94
N ARG A 353 20.27 14.17 10.71
CA ARG A 353 19.30 13.09 10.97
C ARG A 353 19.28 12.01 9.87
N GLY A 354 20.25 12.00 8.96
CA GLY A 354 20.39 10.99 7.91
C GLY A 354 19.46 11.16 6.70
N LEU A 355 18.95 12.37 6.44
CA LEU A 355 18.14 12.62 5.25
C LEU A 355 18.95 12.41 3.96
N SER A 356 18.49 11.53 3.08
CA SER A 356 19.20 11.24 1.84
C SER A 356 19.32 12.47 0.91
N ALA A 357 20.38 12.52 0.11
CA ALA A 357 20.59 13.60 -0.86
C ALA A 357 19.41 13.78 -1.86
N SER A 358 18.67 12.72 -2.20
CA SER A 358 17.49 12.80 -3.08
C SER A 358 16.27 13.36 -2.35
N SER A 359 16.09 13.02 -1.08
CA SER A 359 15.04 13.59 -0.22
C SER A 359 15.32 15.07 0.06
N GLY A 360 16.59 15.44 0.32
CA GLY A 360 17.02 16.83 0.48
C GLY A 360 16.81 17.69 -0.78
N HIS A 361 17.07 17.15 -1.98
CA HIS A 361 16.70 17.83 -3.23
C HIS A 361 15.18 18.04 -3.35
N SER A 362 14.37 17.06 -2.95
CA SER A 362 12.92 17.16 -2.99
C SER A 362 12.42 18.23 -2.00
N MET A 363 13.02 18.29 -0.81
CA MET A 363 12.81 19.34 0.19
C MET A 363 13.09 20.73 -0.39
N VAL A 364 14.31 20.95 -0.90
CA VAL A 364 14.73 22.21 -1.52
C VAL A 364 13.80 22.62 -2.65
N ASN A 365 13.38 21.71 -3.52
CA ASN A 365 12.47 22.03 -4.62
C ASN A 365 11.06 22.43 -4.13
N GLY A 366 10.53 21.79 -3.08
CA GLY A 366 9.24 22.16 -2.48
C GLY A 366 9.27 23.55 -1.84
N LEU A 367 10.35 23.88 -1.12
CA LEU A 367 10.56 25.21 -0.55
C LEU A 367 10.73 26.28 -1.63
N HIS A 368 11.59 26.02 -2.61
CA HIS A 368 11.86 26.93 -3.73
C HIS A 368 10.59 27.21 -4.56
N PHE A 369 9.74 26.20 -4.75
CA PHE A 369 8.41 26.40 -5.34
C PHE A 369 7.56 27.35 -4.49
N TYR A 370 7.50 27.16 -3.17
CA TYR A 370 6.71 28.04 -2.30
C TYR A 370 7.18 29.49 -2.35
N TYR A 371 8.47 29.76 -2.05
CA TYR A 371 8.98 31.13 -1.99
C TYR A 371 8.91 31.87 -3.34
N GLN A 372 9.17 31.20 -4.47
CA GLN A 372 9.13 31.87 -5.76
C GLN A 372 7.74 31.92 -6.39
N GLN A 373 7.00 30.79 -6.41
CA GLN A 373 5.77 30.67 -7.20
C GLN A 373 4.50 31.00 -6.39
N VAL A 374 4.54 30.87 -5.06
CA VAL A 374 3.39 31.18 -4.18
C VAL A 374 3.53 32.59 -3.61
N LEU A 375 4.70 32.92 -3.04
CA LEU A 375 4.97 34.25 -2.47
C LEU A 375 5.49 35.29 -3.50
N GLY A 376 5.73 34.90 -4.76
CA GLY A 376 6.23 35.81 -5.79
C GLY A 376 7.64 36.35 -5.58
N LYS A 377 8.40 35.83 -4.59
CA LYS A 377 9.73 36.34 -4.21
C LYS A 377 10.80 35.85 -5.18
N ASN A 378 10.81 36.40 -6.40
CA ASN A 378 11.79 36.07 -7.45
C ASN A 378 13.23 36.39 -7.03
N GLU A 379 13.44 37.42 -6.19
CA GLU A 379 14.74 37.78 -5.63
C GLU A 379 15.23 36.85 -4.50
N TYR A 380 14.41 35.90 -4.03
CA TYR A 380 14.90 34.77 -3.24
C TYR A 380 15.63 33.78 -4.18
N GLU A 381 16.70 34.23 -4.84
CA GLU A 381 17.66 33.38 -5.54
C GLU A 381 18.57 32.67 -4.53
N PHE A 382 17.90 31.89 -3.70
CA PHE A 382 18.44 31.25 -2.55
C PHE A 382 19.37 30.14 -3.02
N LYS A 383 20.68 30.34 -2.92
CA LYS A 383 21.72 29.31 -3.07
C LYS A 383 21.66 28.32 -1.90
N LEU A 384 20.48 27.70 -1.69
CA LEU A 384 20.28 26.59 -0.76
C LEU A 384 21.31 25.52 -1.11
N PRO A 385 22.13 25.05 -0.15
CA PRO A 385 23.15 24.06 -0.41
C PRO A 385 22.47 22.75 -0.85
N ARG A 386 22.44 22.51 -2.16
CA ARG A 386 21.91 21.27 -2.72
C ARG A 386 22.86 20.13 -2.32
N PRO A 387 22.39 19.07 -1.64
CA PRO A 387 23.24 17.94 -1.28
C PRO A 387 23.91 17.37 -2.54
N LYS A 388 25.21 17.04 -2.50
CA LYS A 388 25.87 16.43 -3.67
C LYS A 388 25.14 15.12 -4.01
N LYS A 389 24.57 15.03 -5.21
CA LYS A 389 23.84 13.83 -5.64
C LYS A 389 24.84 12.71 -5.91
N GLU A 390 24.79 11.67 -5.09
CA GLU A 390 25.55 10.44 -5.31
C GLU A 390 25.25 9.85 -6.69
N LYS A 391 26.29 9.65 -7.51
CA LYS A 391 26.21 8.98 -8.81
C LYS A 391 26.47 7.49 -8.62
N LYS A 392 25.49 6.76 -8.07
CA LYS A 392 25.55 5.29 -8.02
C LYS A 392 25.32 4.72 -9.43
N LEU A 393 26.15 3.77 -9.85
CA LEU A 393 25.93 3.02 -11.08
C LEU A 393 24.57 2.29 -11.00
N PRO A 394 23.72 2.35 -12.04
CA PRO A 394 22.48 1.58 -12.06
C PRO A 394 22.76 0.09 -11.91
N VAL A 395 22.00 -0.58 -11.05
CA VAL A 395 21.98 -2.05 -11.04
C VAL A 395 21.35 -2.51 -12.35
N VAL A 396 22.02 -3.43 -13.03
CA VAL A 396 21.57 -4.10 -14.25
C VAL A 396 21.46 -5.60 -14.00
N LEU A 397 20.41 -6.21 -14.55
CA LEU A 397 20.22 -7.65 -14.65
C LEU A 397 20.77 -8.15 -15.99
N THR A 398 21.52 -9.26 -15.99
CA THR A 398 21.98 -9.92 -17.22
C THR A 398 20.79 -10.58 -17.95
N MET A 399 20.99 -10.98 -19.22
CA MET A 399 19.97 -11.71 -19.97
C MET A 399 19.49 -12.99 -19.25
N GLU A 400 20.40 -13.75 -18.64
CA GLU A 400 20.07 -14.96 -17.87
C GLU A 400 19.28 -14.66 -16.59
N GLU A 401 19.61 -13.56 -15.89
CA GLU A 401 18.86 -13.13 -14.72
C GLU A 401 17.44 -12.69 -15.10
N CYS A 402 17.28 -11.95 -16.20
CA CYS A 402 15.97 -11.63 -16.77
C CYS A 402 15.18 -12.90 -17.13
N LEU A 403 15.79 -13.87 -17.81
CA LEU A 403 15.15 -15.15 -18.14
C LEU A 403 14.72 -15.93 -16.90
N ARG A 404 15.53 -15.96 -15.83
CA ARG A 404 15.15 -16.57 -14.54
C ARG A 404 13.93 -15.88 -13.92
N ILE A 405 13.88 -14.55 -13.93
CA ILE A 405 12.74 -13.77 -13.43
C ILE A 405 11.47 -14.09 -14.23
N PHE A 406 11.54 -14.18 -15.56
CA PHE A 406 10.35 -14.44 -16.39
C PHE A 406 9.86 -15.89 -16.27
N ARG A 407 10.76 -16.87 -16.07
CA ARG A 407 10.40 -18.29 -15.92
C ARG A 407 9.57 -18.57 -14.67
N VAL A 408 9.90 -17.96 -13.53
CA VAL A 408 9.23 -18.20 -12.23
C VAL A 408 7.87 -17.48 -12.05
N VAL A 409 7.36 -16.84 -13.10
CA VAL A 409 6.06 -16.15 -13.08
C VAL A 409 5.02 -17.01 -13.79
N ASP A 410 4.22 -17.72 -13.01
CA ASP A 410 3.25 -18.69 -13.54
C ASP A 410 2.08 -18.00 -14.26
N ASN A 411 1.59 -16.89 -13.70
CA ASN A 411 0.44 -16.17 -14.22
C ASN A 411 0.77 -15.49 -15.58
N PRO A 412 0.02 -15.80 -16.67
CA PRO A 412 0.34 -15.32 -18.02
C PRO A 412 0.24 -13.79 -18.13
N LYS A 413 -0.73 -13.15 -17.46
CA LYS A 413 -0.86 -11.69 -17.40
C LYS A 413 0.39 -11.05 -16.81
N HIS A 414 0.86 -11.59 -15.68
CA HIS A 414 2.03 -11.07 -14.97
C HIS A 414 3.33 -11.28 -15.77
N LYS A 415 3.47 -12.45 -16.42
CA LYS A 415 4.61 -12.78 -17.28
C LYS A 415 4.69 -11.83 -18.48
N LEU A 416 3.60 -11.65 -19.23
CA LEU A 416 3.52 -10.71 -20.35
C LEU A 416 3.85 -9.27 -19.95
N LEU A 417 3.37 -8.83 -18.79
CA LEU A 417 3.59 -7.48 -18.28
C LEU A 417 5.09 -7.21 -17.99
N LEU A 418 5.81 -8.18 -17.42
CA LEU A 418 7.27 -8.05 -17.25
C LEU A 418 8.03 -8.18 -18.58
N LEU A 419 7.59 -9.08 -19.47
CA LEU A 419 8.21 -9.29 -20.79
C LEU A 419 8.11 -8.04 -21.68
N ILE A 420 6.95 -7.37 -21.75
CA ILE A 420 6.80 -6.13 -22.54
C ILE A 420 7.54 -4.95 -21.90
N GLY A 421 7.61 -4.90 -20.56
CA GLY A 421 8.40 -3.90 -19.83
C GLY A 421 9.91 -3.99 -20.11
N TYR A 422 10.42 -5.21 -20.25
CA TYR A 422 11.79 -5.47 -20.71
C TYR A 422 11.91 -5.23 -22.22
N GLY A 423 11.24 -6.01 -23.06
CA GLY A 423 11.48 -6.06 -24.50
C GLY A 423 11.12 -4.79 -25.29
N ALA A 424 10.25 -3.92 -24.76
CA ALA A 424 9.94 -2.61 -25.35
C ALA A 424 10.46 -1.43 -24.49
N GLY A 425 11.22 -1.70 -23.42
CA GLY A 425 11.83 -0.68 -22.56
C GLY A 425 10.85 0.29 -21.88
N LEU A 426 9.60 -0.11 -21.67
CA LEU A 426 8.53 0.76 -21.20
C LEU A 426 8.70 1.21 -19.74
N ARG A 427 8.24 2.41 -19.39
CA ARG A 427 8.11 2.83 -17.99
C ARG A 427 6.93 2.11 -17.34
N LEU A 428 6.97 1.89 -16.04
CA LEU A 428 5.87 1.28 -15.27
C LEU A 428 4.50 1.95 -15.55
N SER A 429 4.46 3.29 -15.61
CA SER A 429 3.26 4.06 -15.94
C SER A 429 2.80 3.92 -17.39
N GLU A 430 3.70 3.57 -18.32
CA GLU A 430 3.38 3.33 -19.73
C GLU A 430 2.80 1.92 -19.90
N ILE A 431 3.39 0.91 -19.22
CA ILE A 431 2.91 -0.48 -19.23
C ILE A 431 1.46 -0.58 -18.73
N VAL A 432 1.13 0.05 -17.60
CA VAL A 432 -0.21 -0.10 -16.99
C VAL A 432 -1.32 0.66 -17.72
N ASN A 433 -0.98 1.69 -18.49
CA ASN A 433 -1.96 2.49 -19.24
C ASN A 433 -2.03 2.12 -20.73
N LEU A 434 -1.25 1.11 -21.17
CA LEU A 434 -1.21 0.67 -22.55
C LEU A 434 -2.57 0.12 -23.00
N GLN A 435 -3.08 0.59 -24.14
CA GLN A 435 -4.34 0.17 -24.73
C GLN A 435 -4.12 -0.73 -25.95
N TRP A 436 -5.11 -1.54 -26.32
CA TRP A 436 -5.00 -2.38 -27.52
C TRP A 436 -4.84 -1.54 -28.80
N ASN A 437 -5.47 -0.36 -28.84
CA ASN A 437 -5.36 0.61 -29.93
C ASN A 437 -4.00 1.35 -29.98
N ASP A 438 -3.09 1.05 -29.06
CA ASP A 438 -1.71 1.55 -29.07
C ASP A 438 -0.73 0.53 -29.69
N ILE A 439 -1.15 -0.72 -29.93
CA ILE A 439 -0.31 -1.79 -30.47
C ILE A 439 -0.62 -1.97 -31.96
N HIS A 440 0.39 -1.71 -32.80
CA HIS A 440 0.37 -1.93 -34.25
C HIS A 440 1.05 -3.27 -34.53
N PHE A 441 0.26 -4.33 -34.62
CA PHE A 441 0.77 -5.70 -34.77
C PHE A 441 1.49 -5.91 -36.11
N ASP A 442 0.92 -5.39 -37.21
CA ASP A 442 1.45 -5.57 -38.57
C ASP A 442 2.81 -4.88 -38.77
N GLU A 443 3.01 -3.74 -38.11
CA GLU A 443 4.27 -2.98 -38.13
C GLU A 443 5.26 -3.39 -37.03
N TYR A 444 4.86 -4.28 -36.10
CA TYR A 444 5.58 -4.60 -34.87
C TYR A 444 6.03 -3.35 -34.08
N LYS A 445 5.08 -2.44 -33.84
CA LYS A 445 5.32 -1.18 -33.09
C LYS A 445 4.27 -0.96 -31.99
N ILE A 446 4.66 -0.20 -30.98
CA ILE A 446 3.77 0.31 -29.94
C ILE A 446 3.83 1.83 -29.92
N HIS A 447 2.68 2.49 -29.98
CA HIS A 447 2.52 3.93 -29.89
C HIS A 447 2.32 4.36 -28.43
N ILE A 448 3.38 4.88 -27.80
CA ILE A 448 3.31 5.37 -26.41
C ILE A 448 2.87 6.84 -26.40
N LYS A 449 1.57 7.03 -26.17
CA LYS A 449 0.91 8.34 -26.02
C LYS A 449 1.21 8.98 -24.65
N ASN A 450 1.24 10.30 -24.60
CA ASN A 450 1.40 11.12 -23.39
C ASN A 450 2.61 10.73 -22.51
N ALA A 451 3.76 10.38 -23.11
CA ALA A 451 4.95 10.06 -22.33
C ALA A 451 5.48 11.30 -21.58
N LYS A 452 6.47 11.10 -20.69
CA LYS A 452 7.03 12.15 -19.83
C LYS A 452 7.35 13.43 -20.62
N GLY A 453 6.63 14.51 -20.31
CA GLY A 453 6.72 15.79 -21.03
C GLY A 453 5.64 16.01 -22.11
N LYS A 454 4.56 15.20 -22.13
CA LYS A 454 3.50 15.22 -23.15
C LYS A 454 4.04 15.00 -24.58
N LYS A 455 5.02 14.11 -24.71
CA LYS A 455 5.58 13.71 -26.01
C LYS A 455 5.18 12.28 -26.33
N ASP A 456 4.72 12.06 -27.54
CA ASP A 456 4.40 10.72 -28.04
C ASP A 456 5.65 10.10 -28.67
N ARG A 457 5.73 8.77 -28.70
CA ARG A 457 6.82 8.04 -29.38
C ARG A 457 6.38 6.65 -29.82
N MET A 458 6.95 6.20 -30.93
CA MET A 458 6.89 4.79 -31.33
C MET A 458 8.03 4.01 -30.67
N VAL A 459 7.75 2.80 -30.19
CA VAL A 459 8.76 1.83 -29.74
C VAL A 459 8.54 0.48 -30.43
N MET A 460 9.56 -0.37 -30.44
CA MET A 460 9.45 -1.73 -31.00
C MET A 460 8.50 -2.62 -30.18
N LEU A 461 7.76 -3.49 -30.87
CA LEU A 461 7.05 -4.63 -30.28
C LEU A 461 7.89 -5.89 -30.52
N PRO A 462 8.34 -6.62 -29.47
CA PRO A 462 9.11 -7.84 -29.66
C PRO A 462 8.26 -8.92 -30.35
N TYR A 463 8.72 -9.40 -31.52
CA TYR A 463 8.09 -10.48 -32.28
C TYR A 463 7.72 -11.70 -31.42
N SER A 464 8.61 -12.08 -30.49
CA SER A 464 8.44 -13.21 -29.59
C SER A 464 7.27 -13.13 -28.61
N ILE A 465 6.74 -11.93 -28.33
CA ILE A 465 5.58 -11.77 -27.43
C ILE A 465 4.26 -11.59 -28.18
N VAL A 466 4.27 -11.43 -29.51
CA VAL A 466 3.06 -11.16 -30.30
C VAL A 466 2.05 -12.29 -30.16
N GLN A 467 2.45 -13.54 -30.39
CA GLN A 467 1.54 -14.68 -30.25
C GLN A 467 1.00 -14.81 -28.83
N SER A 468 1.82 -14.52 -27.80
CA SER A 468 1.38 -14.53 -26.41
C SER A 468 0.39 -13.39 -26.10
N LEU A 469 0.54 -12.21 -26.71
CA LEU A 469 -0.42 -11.10 -26.60
C LEU A 469 -1.75 -11.41 -27.28
N LEU A 470 -1.74 -12.07 -28.45
CA LEU A 470 -2.95 -12.49 -29.16
C LEU A 470 -3.73 -13.54 -28.35
N ILE A 471 -3.07 -14.61 -27.92
CA ILE A 471 -3.67 -15.64 -27.04
C ILE A 471 -4.21 -14.99 -25.75
N TYR A 472 -3.47 -14.05 -25.15
CA TYR A 472 -3.95 -13.33 -23.97
C TYR A 472 -5.18 -12.46 -24.26
N ARG A 473 -5.26 -11.81 -25.42
CA ARG A 473 -6.43 -11.02 -25.84
C ARG A 473 -7.69 -11.89 -25.94
N GLU A 474 -7.56 -13.09 -26.52
CA GLU A 474 -8.63 -14.08 -26.63
C GLU A 474 -9.07 -14.59 -25.24
N LEU A 475 -8.11 -14.95 -24.37
CA LEU A 475 -8.39 -15.52 -23.05
C LEU A 475 -9.08 -14.55 -22.07
N TYR A 476 -8.86 -13.23 -22.21
CA TYR A 476 -9.30 -12.24 -21.21
C TYR A 476 -10.34 -11.23 -21.73
N ASN A 477 -10.62 -11.19 -23.04
CA ASN A 477 -11.66 -10.35 -23.69
C ASN A 477 -11.70 -8.87 -23.22
N GLY A 478 -10.54 -8.32 -22.83
CA GLY A 478 -10.42 -6.95 -22.32
C GLY A 478 -10.59 -5.94 -23.45
N LYS A 479 -11.56 -5.03 -23.33
CA LYS A 479 -11.98 -4.13 -24.41
C LYS A 479 -11.13 -2.86 -24.55
N HIS A 480 -10.38 -2.48 -23.52
CA HIS A 480 -9.72 -1.17 -23.48
C HIS A 480 -8.21 -1.26 -23.20
N TYR A 481 -7.83 -1.68 -22.00
CA TYR A 481 -6.41 -1.79 -21.62
C TYR A 481 -5.86 -3.18 -21.97
N VAL A 482 -4.58 -3.23 -22.33
CA VAL A 482 -3.86 -4.51 -22.53
C VAL A 482 -3.79 -5.27 -21.20
N PHE A 483 -3.50 -4.58 -20.10
CA PHE A 483 -3.46 -5.18 -18.78
C PHE A 483 -4.58 -4.59 -17.91
N GLU A 484 -5.73 -5.27 -17.90
CA GLU A 484 -6.85 -4.88 -17.04
C GLU A 484 -6.62 -5.30 -15.58
N GLY A 485 -7.19 -4.53 -14.65
CA GLY A 485 -6.98 -4.61 -13.21
C GLY A 485 -7.64 -5.83 -12.54
N GLN A 486 -8.32 -5.57 -11.43
CA GLN A 486 -9.23 -6.53 -10.80
C GLN A 486 -10.66 -6.42 -11.38
N PHE A 487 -10.94 -5.34 -12.12
CA PHE A 487 -12.21 -5.04 -12.77
C PHE A 487 -11.97 -4.79 -14.25
N ALA A 488 -12.98 -5.16 -15.06
CA ALA A 488 -12.93 -4.96 -16.50
C ALA A 488 -12.86 -3.45 -16.84
N GLY A 489 -12.11 -3.11 -17.88
CA GLY A 489 -11.93 -1.72 -18.33
C GLY A 489 -11.07 -0.82 -17.43
N GLU A 490 -10.56 -1.30 -16.29
CA GLU A 490 -9.62 -0.54 -15.44
C GLU A 490 -8.16 -0.88 -15.73
N PRO A 491 -7.22 0.09 -15.73
CA PRO A 491 -5.79 -0.20 -15.87
C PRO A 491 -5.25 -0.94 -14.65
N TYR A 492 -4.34 -1.89 -14.86
CA TYR A 492 -3.71 -2.64 -13.77
C TYR A 492 -2.90 -1.74 -12.82
N SER A 493 -2.90 -2.04 -11.53
CA SER A 493 -2.26 -1.16 -10.53
C SER A 493 -0.74 -1.21 -10.61
N SER A 494 -0.10 -0.04 -10.71
CA SER A 494 1.37 0.11 -10.66
C SER A 494 1.99 -0.53 -9.41
N ARG A 495 1.29 -0.50 -8.27
CA ARG A 495 1.73 -1.17 -7.03
C ARG A 495 1.69 -2.68 -7.18
N SER A 496 0.63 -3.22 -7.77
CA SER A 496 0.53 -4.67 -8.02
C SER A 496 1.64 -5.16 -8.94
N VAL A 497 2.03 -4.39 -9.97
CA VAL A 497 3.21 -4.72 -10.80
C VAL A 497 4.50 -4.76 -9.98
N GLN A 498 4.69 -3.80 -9.07
CA GLN A 498 5.88 -3.76 -8.21
C GLN A 498 5.94 -4.98 -7.29
N GLU A 499 4.82 -5.41 -6.71
CA GLU A 499 4.76 -6.65 -5.92
C GLU A 499 4.98 -7.90 -6.79
N VAL A 500 4.43 -7.96 -8.00
CA VAL A 500 4.71 -9.04 -8.98
C VAL A 500 6.20 -9.16 -9.28
N MET A 501 6.88 -8.04 -9.55
CA MET A 501 8.34 -8.03 -9.76
C MET A 501 9.10 -8.47 -8.50
N ARG A 502 8.64 -8.05 -7.31
CA ARG A 502 9.25 -8.40 -6.03
C ARG A 502 9.12 -9.89 -5.71
N GLU A 503 7.95 -10.47 -5.98
CA GLU A 503 7.69 -11.90 -5.83
C GLU A 503 8.53 -12.72 -6.82
N ALA A 504 8.57 -12.29 -8.10
CA ALA A 504 9.39 -12.93 -9.13
C ALA A 504 10.88 -12.92 -8.77
N LEU A 505 11.42 -11.80 -8.29
CA LEU A 505 12.80 -11.72 -7.80
C LEU A 505 13.05 -12.71 -6.66
N LYS A 506 12.17 -12.75 -5.65
CA LYS A 506 12.28 -13.69 -4.53
C LYS A 506 12.24 -15.15 -5.00
N LYS A 507 11.31 -15.50 -5.91
CA LYS A 507 11.20 -16.85 -6.49
C LYS A 507 12.40 -17.24 -7.35
N SER A 508 13.02 -16.27 -8.04
CA SER A 508 14.19 -16.49 -8.91
C SER A 508 15.52 -16.71 -8.17
N GLY A 509 15.55 -16.55 -6.84
CA GLY A 509 16.76 -16.68 -6.02
C GLY A 509 17.79 -15.55 -6.22
N LEU A 510 17.39 -14.41 -6.80
CA LEU A 510 18.29 -13.30 -7.09
C LEU A 510 18.44 -12.35 -5.89
N ASN A 511 19.67 -12.19 -5.41
CA ASN A 511 20.01 -11.29 -4.31
C ASN A 511 20.13 -9.81 -4.74
N LYS A 512 20.04 -9.50 -6.04
CA LYS A 512 20.12 -8.12 -6.57
C LYS A 512 18.87 -7.31 -6.22
N LYS A 513 19.07 -6.07 -5.74
CA LYS A 513 18.01 -5.08 -5.53
C LYS A 513 17.50 -4.53 -6.88
N ALA A 514 16.65 -5.30 -7.55
CA ALA A 514 16.06 -4.94 -8.83
C ALA A 514 14.58 -4.50 -8.71
N THR A 515 14.09 -3.79 -9.73
CA THR A 515 12.70 -3.32 -9.85
C THR A 515 12.26 -3.37 -11.32
N VAL A 516 11.00 -3.00 -11.60
CA VAL A 516 10.52 -2.80 -12.99
C VAL A 516 11.39 -1.79 -13.75
N HIS A 517 11.94 -0.78 -13.07
CA HIS A 517 12.85 0.17 -13.72
C HIS A 517 14.20 -0.46 -14.06
N THR A 518 14.65 -1.46 -13.29
CA THR A 518 15.84 -2.26 -13.59
C THR A 518 15.69 -3.04 -14.89
N LEU A 519 14.52 -3.62 -15.18
CA LEU A 519 14.28 -4.29 -16.47
C LEU A 519 14.47 -3.32 -17.66
N ARG A 520 13.98 -2.08 -17.53
CA ARG A 520 14.18 -1.03 -18.53
C ARG A 520 15.65 -0.56 -18.62
N HIS A 521 16.39 -0.55 -17.52
CA HIS A 521 17.83 -0.30 -17.56
C HIS A 521 18.57 -1.44 -18.29
N SER A 522 18.26 -2.71 -17.97
CA SER A 522 18.80 -3.88 -18.68
C SER A 522 18.51 -3.85 -20.17
N PHE A 523 17.28 -3.53 -20.59
CA PHE A 523 16.94 -3.38 -22.01
C PHE A 523 17.87 -2.38 -22.72
N ALA A 524 18.10 -1.21 -22.10
CA ALA A 524 18.96 -0.18 -22.66
C ALA A 524 20.43 -0.63 -22.74
N THR A 525 20.95 -1.26 -21.69
CA THR A 525 22.32 -1.80 -21.66
C THR A 525 22.48 -2.92 -22.70
N HIS A 526 21.56 -3.88 -22.76
CA HIS A 526 21.63 -5.01 -23.70
C HIS A 526 21.53 -4.56 -25.17
N LEU A 527 20.71 -3.55 -25.49
CA LEU A 527 20.70 -2.96 -26.84
C LEU A 527 22.06 -2.36 -27.20
N LEU A 528 22.71 -1.67 -26.26
CA LEU A 528 24.02 -1.07 -26.46
C LEU A 528 25.14 -2.12 -26.56
N GLU A 529 25.09 -3.19 -25.76
CA GLU A 529 26.01 -4.34 -25.83
C GLU A 529 25.92 -5.09 -27.17
N ASN A 530 24.71 -5.12 -27.75
CA ASN A 530 24.44 -5.64 -29.09
C ASN A 530 24.77 -4.63 -30.22
N GLY A 531 25.38 -3.49 -29.92
CA GLY A 531 25.84 -2.50 -30.91
C GLY A 531 24.78 -1.52 -31.42
N THR A 532 23.63 -1.38 -30.76
CA THR A 532 22.60 -0.40 -31.16
C THR A 532 23.08 1.03 -30.86
N ASP A 533 22.93 1.95 -31.83
CA ASP A 533 23.29 3.35 -31.63
C ASP A 533 22.52 4.00 -30.46
N ILE A 534 23.25 4.71 -29.60
CA ILE A 534 22.74 5.37 -28.41
C ILE A 534 21.60 6.37 -28.69
N ARG A 535 21.55 6.97 -29.89
CA ARG A 535 20.46 7.86 -30.35
C ARG A 535 19.15 7.10 -30.56
N TYR A 536 19.19 5.90 -31.14
CA TYR A 536 17.99 5.05 -31.24
C TYR A 536 17.53 4.59 -29.85
N ILE A 537 18.47 4.20 -28.98
CA ILE A 537 18.15 3.87 -27.58
C ILE A 537 17.52 5.07 -26.85
N GLN A 538 18.04 6.29 -27.05
CA GLN A 538 17.46 7.53 -26.51
C GLN A 538 16.01 7.76 -26.98
N GLN A 539 15.75 7.53 -28.28
CA GLN A 539 14.42 7.64 -28.88
C GLN A 539 13.44 6.61 -28.30
N PHE A 540 13.78 5.31 -28.30
CA PHE A 540 12.92 4.25 -27.76
C PHE A 540 12.59 4.44 -26.28
N LEU A 541 13.56 4.90 -25.49
CA LEU A 541 13.34 5.22 -24.08
C LEU A 541 12.57 6.54 -23.89
N GLY A 542 12.52 7.42 -24.88
CA GLY A 542 11.95 8.76 -24.76
C GLY A 542 12.70 9.57 -23.70
N HIS A 543 14.02 9.72 -23.88
CA HIS A 543 14.87 10.55 -23.05
C HIS A 543 15.08 11.92 -23.71
N SER A 544 14.71 13.00 -23.02
CA SER A 544 14.85 14.37 -23.51
C SER A 544 16.30 14.86 -23.58
N ASP A 545 17.19 14.24 -22.81
CA ASP A 545 18.62 14.57 -22.74
C ASP A 545 19.44 13.27 -22.89
N ILE A 546 20.35 13.27 -23.86
CA ILE A 546 21.28 12.17 -24.16
C ILE A 546 22.10 11.76 -22.93
N ARG A 547 22.42 12.70 -22.01
CA ARG A 547 23.14 12.42 -20.76
C ARG A 547 22.43 11.37 -19.90
N THR A 548 21.11 11.22 -20.03
CA THR A 548 20.32 10.19 -19.34
C THR A 548 20.58 8.80 -19.92
N THR A 549 20.91 8.71 -21.20
CA THR A 549 21.24 7.47 -21.91
C THR A 549 22.74 7.15 -21.82
N THR A 550 23.62 8.16 -21.74
CA THR A 550 25.07 7.98 -21.49
C THR A 550 25.36 7.24 -20.18
N ILE A 551 24.43 7.21 -19.22
CA ILE A 551 24.57 6.40 -18.00
C ILE A 551 24.78 4.90 -18.34
N TYR A 552 24.23 4.41 -19.46
CA TYR A 552 24.39 3.02 -19.90
C TYR A 552 25.77 2.72 -20.51
N THR A 553 26.46 3.69 -21.10
CA THR A 553 27.78 3.46 -21.74
C THR A 553 28.87 3.14 -20.71
N HIS A 554 28.66 3.49 -19.44
CA HIS A 554 29.55 3.14 -18.33
C HIS A 554 29.32 1.72 -17.78
N LEU A 555 28.28 1.02 -18.24
CA LEU A 555 27.89 -0.31 -17.75
C LEU A 555 28.27 -1.43 -18.71
N THR A 556 28.55 -1.13 -19.97
CA THR A 556 28.83 -2.11 -21.02
C THR A 556 30.28 -2.60 -20.98
N SER A 557 30.48 -3.82 -20.49
CA SER A 557 31.80 -4.47 -20.43
C SER A 557 32.38 -4.78 -21.80
N ASN A 558 31.56 -5.00 -22.84
CA ASN A 558 32.02 -5.35 -24.19
C ASN A 558 32.94 -4.30 -24.85
N SER A 559 32.85 -3.02 -24.45
CA SER A 559 33.80 -2.00 -24.89
C SER A 559 35.11 -2.03 -24.09
N VAL A 560 35.02 -2.31 -22.79
CA VAL A 560 36.18 -2.34 -21.88
C VAL A 560 37.01 -3.62 -22.08
N ASN A 561 36.36 -4.78 -22.23
CA ASN A 561 37.03 -6.07 -22.47
C ASN A 561 37.74 -6.14 -23.83
N LYS A 562 37.38 -5.26 -24.78
CA LYS A 562 38.11 -5.09 -26.06
C LYS A 562 39.33 -4.16 -25.94
N ILE A 563 39.39 -3.35 -24.88
CA ILE A 563 40.55 -2.52 -24.55
C ILE A 563 41.49 -3.40 -23.71
N LYS A 564 42.45 -4.05 -24.37
CA LYS A 564 43.56 -4.72 -23.65
C LYS A 564 44.28 -3.69 -22.76
N SER A 565 44.68 -4.07 -21.55
CA SER A 565 45.52 -3.20 -20.72
C SER A 565 46.83 -2.91 -21.44
N PRO A 566 47.39 -1.69 -21.36
CA PRO A 566 48.74 -1.42 -21.83
C PRO A 566 49.78 -2.38 -21.23
N LEU A 567 49.57 -2.85 -20.00
CA LEU A 567 50.41 -3.86 -19.37
C LEU A 567 50.28 -5.24 -20.06
N ASP A 568 49.06 -5.66 -20.38
CA ASP A 568 48.81 -6.93 -21.09
C ASP A 568 49.33 -6.90 -22.54
N ILE A 569 49.37 -5.71 -23.16
CA ILE A 569 50.01 -5.47 -24.46
C ILE A 569 51.54 -5.54 -24.33
N LEU A 570 52.10 -5.01 -23.24
CA LEU A 570 53.55 -5.09 -22.97
C LEU A 570 54.02 -6.51 -22.63
N ILE A 571 53.13 -7.38 -22.14
CA ILE A 571 53.38 -8.78 -21.72
C ILE A 571 53.26 -9.79 -22.89
N ASP A 572 52.98 -9.34 -24.13
CA ASP A 572 53.05 -10.19 -25.33
C ASP A 572 54.41 -10.94 -25.40
N GLU A 573 54.38 -12.16 -25.97
CA GLU A 573 55.29 -13.28 -25.59
C GLU A 573 56.80 -12.98 -25.57
N ASN A 574 57.27 -12.00 -26.32
CA ASN A 574 58.67 -11.56 -26.37
C ASN A 574 59.16 -10.84 -25.10
N ASN A 575 58.28 -10.31 -24.25
CA ASN A 575 58.66 -9.44 -23.11
C ASN A 575 58.46 -10.07 -21.73
N LYS A 576 57.79 -11.23 -21.60
CA LYS A 576 57.54 -11.89 -20.30
C LYS A 576 58.80 -12.00 -19.42
N LYS A 577 59.92 -12.44 -20.03
CA LYS A 577 61.23 -12.60 -19.36
C LYS A 577 61.95 -11.29 -18.96
N LYS A 578 61.31 -10.12 -19.11
CA LYS A 578 61.83 -8.83 -18.65
C LYS A 578 60.98 -8.21 -17.53
N LEU A 579 59.87 -8.85 -17.17
CA LEU A 579 58.98 -8.42 -16.09
C LEU A 579 59.09 -9.33 -14.86
N ASP A 580 59.37 -10.61 -15.08
CA ASP A 580 59.89 -11.56 -14.09
C ASP A 580 61.39 -11.33 -13.84
#